data_AF-A0A5D0W0Q6-F1
#
_entry.id   AF-A0A5D0W0Q6-F1
#
_cell.length_a   1.000
_cell.length_b   1.000
_cell.length_c   1.000
_cell.angle_alpha   90.00
_cell.angle_beta   90.00
_cell.angle_gamma   90.00
#
_symmetry.space_group_name_H-M   'P 1'
#
loop_
_entity.id
_entity.type
_entity.pdbx_description
1 polymer ?
#
loop_
_entity_poly.entity_id
_entity_poly.type
_entity_poly.pdbx_seq_one_letter_code
_entity_poly.pdbx_strand_id
1 'polypeptide(L)'
;RALTNLVQNAIEHGGRRGKITFRVMAPARVEICDEGDGVPLAERERIFEPFSRLHPGGKGAGLGLSLVREIVHLHGGHVAIVDATSGGACFRIDLPPA
;
A
#
# COMPACT_ATOMS: atom_id res chain seq x y z
N ARG A 1 -6.53 10.43 -3.89
CA ARG A 1 -5.15 10.21 -4.37
C ARG A 1 -4.49 9.01 -3.68
N ALA A 2 -4.51 8.90 -2.34
CA ALA A 2 -3.93 7.77 -1.61
C ALA A 2 -4.40 6.38 -2.13
N LEU A 3 -5.71 6.15 -2.18
CA LEU A 3 -6.27 4.89 -2.68
C LEU A 3 -5.82 4.58 -4.12
N THR A 4 -5.88 5.56 -5.01
CA THR A 4 -5.43 5.39 -6.41
C THR A 4 -3.96 4.98 -6.50
N ASN A 5 -3.08 5.54 -5.67
CA ASN A 5 -1.67 5.14 -5.62
C ASN A 5 -1.50 3.70 -5.13
N LEU A 6 -2.23 3.30 -4.09
CA LEU A 6 -2.18 1.92 -3.58
C LEU A 6 -2.70 0.91 -4.61
N VAL A 7 -3.76 1.25 -5.33
CA VAL A 7 -4.30 0.42 -6.41
C VAL A 7 -3.32 0.32 -7.57
N GLN A 8 -2.69 1.42 -7.96
CA GLN A 8 -1.68 1.40 -9.03
C GLN A 8 -0.49 0.53 -8.62
N ASN A 9 -0.02 0.63 -7.38
CA ASN A 9 1.04 -0.23 -6.86
C ASN A 9 0.62 -1.71 -6.86
N ALA A 10 -0.60 -2.03 -6.44
CA ALA A 10 -1.13 -3.39 -6.48
C ALA A 10 -1.18 -3.94 -7.92
N ILE A 11 -1.55 -3.12 -8.91
CA ILE A 11 -1.55 -3.52 -10.33
C ILE A 11 -0.12 -3.76 -10.83
N GLU A 12 0.81 -2.84 -10.52
CA GLU A 12 2.18 -2.89 -11.04
C GLU A 12 3.02 -3.99 -10.37
N HIS A 13 2.88 -4.15 -9.06
CA HIS A 13 3.67 -5.08 -8.25
C HIS A 13 2.96 -6.42 -7.99
N GLY A 14 1.63 -6.50 -8.13
CA GLY A 14 0.87 -7.74 -8.11
C GLY A 14 1.03 -8.60 -9.38
N GLY A 15 2.08 -8.39 -10.18
CA GLY A 15 2.32 -9.16 -11.41
C GLY A 15 1.38 -8.85 -12.58
N ARG A 16 0.57 -7.78 -12.50
CA ARG A 16 -0.43 -7.36 -13.49
C ARG A 16 -1.46 -8.44 -13.85
N ARG A 17 -1.63 -9.43 -12.97
CA ARG A 17 -2.55 -10.57 -13.07
C ARG A 17 -3.04 -10.90 -11.66
N GLY A 18 -4.08 -11.73 -11.55
CA GLY A 18 -4.65 -12.07 -10.25
C GLY A 18 -5.65 -11.04 -9.75
N LYS A 19 -6.02 -11.16 -8.48
CA LYS A 19 -7.10 -10.40 -7.86
C LYS A 19 -6.56 -9.31 -6.94
N ILE A 20 -7.14 -8.11 -7.05
CA ILE A 20 -6.98 -7.05 -6.06
C ILE A 20 -8.22 -7.03 -5.18
N THR A 21 -8.04 -7.21 -3.88
CA THR A 21 -9.13 -7.25 -2.91
C THR A 21 -9.19 -5.95 -2.12
N PHE A 22 -10.38 -5.34 -2.11
CA PHE A 22 -10.68 -4.18 -1.27
C PHE A 22 -11.56 -4.62 -0.11
N ARG A 23 -11.18 -4.26 1.12
CA ARG A 23 -12.03 -4.42 2.29
C ARG A 23 -12.23 -3.07 2.96
N VAL A 24 -13.46 -2.73 3.27
CA VAL A 24 -13.82 -1.56 4.06
C VAL A 24 -14.49 -2.07 5.32
N MET A 25 -13.96 -1.68 6.47
CA MET A 25 -14.38 -2.18 7.78
C MET A 25 -14.61 -1.01 8.74
N ALA A 26 -15.56 -1.18 9.65
CA ALA A 26 -15.78 -0.23 10.73
C ALA A 26 -14.60 -0.27 11.74
N PRO A 27 -14.30 0.83 12.45
CA PRO A 27 -14.97 2.13 12.34
C PRO A 27 -14.53 2.96 11.12
N ALA A 28 -13.27 2.87 10.68
CA ALA A 28 -12.79 3.56 9.49
C ALA A 28 -11.48 2.93 8.97
N ARG A 29 -11.56 1.66 8.57
CA ARG A 29 -10.42 0.89 8.05
C ARG A 29 -10.62 0.51 6.59
N VAL A 30 -9.57 0.66 5.80
CA VAL A 30 -9.53 0.20 4.40
C VAL A 30 -8.31 -0.68 4.20
N GLU A 31 -8.50 -1.86 3.62
CA GLU A 31 -7.44 -2.75 3.18
C GLU A 31 -7.46 -2.90 1.65
N ILE A 32 -6.28 -2.86 1.06
CA ILE A 32 -6.05 -3.13 -0.37
C ILE A 32 -4.97 -4.20 -0.44
N CYS A 33 -5.36 -5.41 -0.82
CA CYS A 33 -4.43 -6.53 -0.94
C CYS A 33 -4.30 -7.01 -2.40
N ASP A 34 -3.08 -7.33 -2.82
CA ASP A 34 -2.77 -8.02 -4.07
C ASP A 34 -2.28 -9.46 -3.82
N GLU A 35 -1.97 -10.17 -4.90
CA GLU A 35 -1.49 -11.56 -4.88
C GLU A 35 -0.06 -11.68 -5.44
N GLY A 36 0.73 -10.60 -5.36
CA GLY A 36 2.11 -10.55 -5.87
C GLY A 36 3.15 -11.15 -4.93
N ASP A 37 4.41 -10.71 -5.08
CA ASP A 37 5.53 -11.16 -4.24
C ASP A 37 5.50 -10.57 -2.82
N GLY A 38 4.67 -9.55 -2.62
CA GLY A 38 4.54 -8.83 -1.36
C GLY A 38 5.73 -7.92 -1.05
N VAL A 39 5.84 -7.55 0.23
CA VAL A 39 6.91 -6.67 0.73
C VAL A 39 7.63 -7.36 1.88
N PRO A 40 8.97 -7.55 1.77
CA PRO A 40 9.78 -8.09 2.86
C PRO A 40 9.61 -7.30 4.15
N LEU A 41 9.59 -7.98 5.30
CA LEU A 41 9.34 -7.34 6.60
C LEU A 41 10.30 -6.17 6.88
N ALA A 42 11.59 -6.34 6.57
CA ALA A 42 12.63 -5.32 6.74
C ALA A 42 12.41 -4.06 5.88
N GLU A 43 11.60 -4.16 4.84
CA GLU A 43 11.36 -3.09 3.87
C GLU A 43 10.04 -2.34 4.14
N ARG A 44 9.13 -2.90 4.95
CA ARG A 44 7.74 -2.39 5.10
C ARG A 44 7.67 -0.93 5.51
N GLU A 45 8.57 -0.46 6.36
CA GLU A 45 8.66 0.96 6.73
C GLU A 45 9.40 1.79 5.68
N ARG A 46 10.52 1.27 5.16
CA ARG A 46 11.40 1.99 4.23
C ARG A 46 10.72 2.29 2.90
N ILE A 47 9.80 1.47 2.41
CA ILE A 47 9.13 1.74 1.13
C ILE A 47 8.21 2.97 1.15
N PHE A 48 7.88 3.49 2.34
CA PHE A 48 7.15 4.75 2.47
C PHE A 48 8.06 5.97 2.44
N GLU A 49 9.39 5.80 2.43
CA GLU A 49 10.32 6.92 2.27
C GLU A 49 10.33 7.45 0.83
N PRO A 50 10.50 8.76 0.60
CA PRO A 50 10.63 9.32 -0.73
C PRO A 50 11.75 8.65 -1.53
N PHE A 51 11.50 8.38 -2.80
CA PHE A 51 12.44 7.75 -3.75
C PHE A 51 12.79 6.29 -3.46
N SER A 52 12.19 5.69 -2.43
CA SER A 52 12.41 4.29 -2.06
C SER A 52 11.87 3.33 -3.11
N ARG A 53 12.62 2.25 -3.38
CA ARG A 53 12.28 1.21 -4.34
C ARG A 53 12.80 -0.14 -3.88
N LEU A 54 11.97 -1.18 -4.03
CA LEU A 54 12.38 -2.56 -3.79
C LEU A 54 13.27 -3.11 -4.92
N HIS A 55 13.02 -2.71 -6.16
CA HIS A 55 13.74 -3.20 -7.35
C HIS A 55 14.29 -2.03 -8.18
N PRO A 56 15.61 -1.97 -8.44
CA PRO A 56 16.20 -1.01 -9.38
C PRO A 56 15.65 -1.25 -10.79
N GLY A 57 15.10 -0.21 -11.44
CA GLY A 57 14.63 -0.27 -12.83
C GLY A 57 13.12 -0.32 -13.07
N GLY A 58 12.29 -0.31 -12.01
CA GLY A 58 10.82 -0.19 -12.14
C GLY A 58 10.36 1.19 -12.67
N LYS A 59 9.19 1.23 -13.33
CA LYS A 59 8.54 2.49 -13.74
C LYS A 59 8.12 3.31 -12.50
N GLY A 60 8.17 4.64 -12.59
CA GLY A 60 7.78 5.56 -11.51
C GLY A 60 8.96 6.19 -10.77
N ALA A 61 8.72 7.24 -9.96
CA ALA A 61 9.75 8.00 -9.24
C ALA A 61 10.06 7.47 -7.83
N GLY A 62 9.28 6.51 -7.30
CA GLY A 62 9.35 6.10 -5.89
C GLY A 62 8.67 7.09 -4.93
N LEU A 63 7.73 7.89 -5.42
CA LEU A 63 7.00 8.91 -4.64
C LEU A 63 5.56 8.50 -4.27
N GLY A 64 5.09 7.37 -4.80
CA GLY A 64 3.70 6.96 -4.66
C GLY A 64 3.30 6.68 -3.22
N LEU A 65 4.10 5.88 -2.51
CA LEU A 65 3.84 5.46 -1.13
C LEU A 65 4.15 6.54 -0.11
N SER A 66 5.18 7.36 -0.31
CA SER A 66 5.44 8.51 0.55
C SER A 66 4.26 9.48 0.54
N LEU A 67 3.67 9.73 -0.64
CA LEU A 67 2.46 10.53 -0.77
C LEU A 67 1.23 9.87 -0.12
N VAL A 68 1.12 8.54 -0.17
CA VAL A 68 0.05 7.82 0.56
C VAL A 68 0.19 8.07 2.06
N ARG A 69 1.39 7.91 2.62
CA ARG A 69 1.65 8.12 4.05
C ARG A 69 1.35 9.56 4.47
N GLU A 70 1.77 10.54 3.68
CA GLU A 70 1.49 11.95 3.92
C GLU A 70 -0.02 12.25 3.89
N ILE A 71 -0.73 11.81 2.85
CA ILE A 71 -2.18 12.04 2.74
C ILE A 71 -2.91 11.40 3.91
N VAL A 72 -2.61 10.14 4.25
CA VAL A 72 -3.27 9.44 5.35
C VAL A 72 -2.98 10.14 6.68
N HIS A 73 -1.74 10.58 6.90
CA HIS A 73 -1.35 11.34 8.07
C HIS A 73 -2.09 12.69 8.19
N LEU A 74 -2.28 13.42 7.08
CA LEU A 74 -3.06 14.66 7.04
C LEU A 74 -4.54 14.44 7.40
N HIS A 75 -5.06 13.23 7.24
CA HIS A 75 -6.41 12.85 7.69
C HIS A 75 -6.41 12.30 9.13
N GLY A 76 -5.31 12.43 9.87
CA GLY A 76 -5.17 11.93 11.25
C GLY A 76 -5.02 10.41 11.36
N GLY A 77 -4.78 9.73 10.23
CA GLY A 77 -4.70 8.27 10.17
C GLY A 77 -3.30 7.70 10.10
N HIS A 78 -3.25 6.40 9.89
CA HIS A 78 -2.03 5.62 9.72
C HIS A 78 -2.16 4.64 8.55
N VAL A 79 -1.07 4.39 7.83
CA VAL A 79 -0.98 3.36 6.78
C VAL A 79 0.13 2.38 7.12
N ALA A 80 -0.13 1.08 6.97
CA ALA A 80 0.83 0.02 7.23
C ALA A 80 0.73 -1.08 6.17
N ILE A 81 1.76 -1.92 6.07
CA ILE A 81 1.67 -3.21 5.39
C ILE A 81 1.39 -4.29 6.42
N VAL A 82 0.37 -5.09 6.16
CA VAL A 82 -0.05 -6.24 6.97
C VAL A 82 0.10 -7.52 6.18
N ASP A 83 0.07 -8.65 6.90
CA ASP A 83 0.13 -9.95 6.25
C ASP A 83 -1.16 -10.21 5.46
N ALA A 84 -1.00 -10.57 4.20
CA ALA A 84 -2.09 -10.92 3.31
C ALA A 84 -2.36 -12.43 3.38
N THR A 85 -3.60 -12.83 3.65
CA THR A 85 -4.00 -14.25 3.60
C THR A 85 -3.90 -14.87 2.21
N SER A 86 -3.86 -14.05 1.17
CA SER A 86 -3.77 -14.45 -0.24
C SER A 86 -2.33 -14.59 -0.75
N GLY A 87 -1.32 -14.28 0.06
CA GLY A 87 0.00 -13.89 -0.46
C GLY A 87 -0.01 -12.44 -0.95
N GLY A 88 1.14 -11.90 -1.35
CA GLY A 88 1.25 -10.52 -1.83
C GLY A 88 1.37 -9.45 -0.75
N ALA A 89 1.16 -8.19 -1.17
CA ALA A 89 1.16 -7.05 -0.26
C ALA A 89 -0.27 -6.73 0.14
N CYS A 90 -0.49 -6.40 1.43
CA CYS A 90 -1.74 -5.79 1.85
C CYS A 90 -1.49 -4.50 2.60
N PHE A 91 -1.98 -3.40 2.03
CA PHE A 91 -1.91 -2.07 2.62
C PHE A 91 -3.17 -1.82 3.44
N ARG A 92 -3.00 -1.54 4.72
CA ARG A 92 -4.07 -1.17 5.65
C ARG A 92 -3.98 0.31 6.00
N ILE A 93 -5.06 1.03 5.76
CA ILE A 93 -5.27 2.40 6.20
C ILE A 93 -6.26 2.36 7.37
N ASP A 94 -5.86 2.94 8.50
CA ASP A 94 -6.71 3.21 9.66
C ASP A 94 -6.91 4.72 9.77
N LEU A 95 -8.15 5.19 9.77
CA LEU A 95 -8.51 6.60 9.95
C LEU A 95 -9.24 6.80 11.29
N PRO A 96 -9.27 8.03 11.83
CA PRO A 96 -10.18 8.37 12.92
C PRO A 96 -11.64 8.13 12.49
N PRO A 97 -12.51 7.63 13.39
CA PRO A 97 -13.95 7.62 13.16
C PRO A 97 -14.46 9.04 12.94
N ALA A 98 -15.47 9.18 12.09
CA ALA A 98 -16.18 10.45 11.86
C ALA A 98 -17.03 10.85 13.07
#